data_AF-V5V215-F1
#
_entry.id   AF-V5V215-F1
#
_cell.length_a   1.000
_cell.length_b   1.000
_cell.length_c   1.000
_cell.angle_alpha   90.00
_cell.angle_beta   90.00
_cell.angle_gamma   90.00
#
_symmetry.space_group_name_H-M   'P 1'
#
loop_
_entity.id
_entity.type
_entity.pdbx_description
1 polymer ?
#
loop_
_entity_poly.entity_id
_entity_poly.type
_entity_poly.pdbx_seq_one_letter_code
_entity_poly.pdbx_strand_id
1 'polypeptide(L)'
;MSWKWLPLALCSAGLLPVPSPYSLAQTSPRTDVIAPWEITTYARVVLEIEPIRQKYYRQAQAAFQGQVPRNSCFGMNPQNIPSGLETICANYGREAMQVLRKYNMSLEQFNAITLRAQQDGAFSQRIQAEMLRLQQP
;
A
#
# COMPACT_ATOMS: atom_id res chain seq x y z
N MET A 1 -6.63 -5.74 17.00
CA MET A 1 -5.99 -4.81 16.04
C MET A 1 -6.94 -4.63 14.85
N SER A 2 -7.43 -3.41 14.61
CA SER A 2 -8.29 -3.11 13.45
C SER A 2 -7.38 -2.82 12.26
N TRP A 3 -7.18 -3.80 11.39
CA TRP A 3 -6.44 -3.65 10.13
C TRP A 3 -7.28 -2.84 9.14
N LYS A 4 -7.35 -1.51 9.35
CA LYS A 4 -7.88 -0.60 8.32
C LYS A 4 -6.85 -0.61 7.19
N TRP A 5 -7.19 -1.26 6.09
CA TRP A 5 -6.41 -1.43 4.86
C TRP A 5 -5.46 -0.26 4.64
N LEU A 6 -4.16 -0.54 4.59
CA LEU A 6 -3.10 0.46 4.43
C LEU A 6 -2.79 0.64 2.95
N PRO A 7 -3.36 1.63 2.25
CA PRO A 7 -2.87 1.93 0.92
C PRO A 7 -1.46 2.53 1.06
N LEU A 8 -0.48 1.89 0.44
CA LEU A 8 0.78 2.53 0.07
C LEU A 8 0.48 3.39 -1.15
N ALA A 9 -0.10 4.55 -0.90
CA ALA A 9 -0.55 5.35 -2.01
C ALA A 9 0.63 5.89 -2.84
N LEU A 10 0.44 5.77 -4.15
CA LEU A 10 1.37 6.16 -5.21
C LEU A 10 1.58 7.67 -5.18
N CYS A 11 2.81 8.13 -4.94
CA CYS A 11 3.25 9.41 -5.49
C CYS A 11 3.43 9.24 -7.00
N SER A 12 2.35 9.31 -7.78
CA SER A 12 2.44 9.45 -9.23
C SER A 12 2.47 10.94 -9.58
N ALA A 13 3.64 11.42 -9.97
CA ALA A 13 3.80 12.71 -10.65
C ALA A 13 2.96 12.69 -11.93
N GLY A 14 2.09 13.68 -12.08
CA GLY A 14 1.26 13.83 -13.27
C GLY A 14 2.10 14.25 -14.47
N LEU A 15 2.03 13.46 -15.54
CA LEU A 15 2.37 13.88 -16.90
C LEU A 15 1.23 13.40 -17.79
N LEU A 16 0.55 14.36 -18.43
CA LEU A 16 -0.46 14.07 -19.46
C LEU A 16 0.25 13.43 -20.66
N PRO A 17 -0.20 12.26 -21.16
CA PRO A 17 0.36 11.70 -22.39
C PRO A 17 -0.27 12.37 -23.61
N VAL A 18 0.59 12.93 -24.47
CA VAL A 18 0.26 13.27 -25.86
C VAL A 18 0.03 11.95 -26.61
N PRO A 19 -1.04 11.80 -27.42
CA PRO A 19 -1.27 10.55 -28.15
C PRO A 19 -0.25 10.39 -29.27
N SER A 20 0.57 9.34 -29.19
CA SER A 20 1.43 8.88 -30.29
C SER A 20 0.79 7.63 -30.92
N PRO A 21 0.69 7.54 -32.25
CA PRO A 21 -0.16 6.55 -32.90
C PRO A 21 0.55 5.21 -33.19
N TYR A 22 1.44 4.71 -32.33
CA TYR A 22 2.02 3.37 -32.55
C TYR A 22 2.39 2.72 -31.22
N SER A 23 1.57 1.78 -30.74
CA SER A 23 2.00 0.63 -29.92
C SER A 23 0.80 -0.29 -29.66
N LEU A 24 0.69 -1.38 -30.44
CA LEU A 24 -0.07 -2.56 -30.02
C LEU A 24 0.79 -3.36 -29.05
N ALA A 25 0.99 -2.82 -27.84
CA ALA A 25 1.45 -3.64 -26.72
C ALA A 25 0.25 -4.45 -26.25
N GLN A 26 0.26 -5.74 -26.56
CA GLN A 26 -0.72 -6.70 -26.05
C GLN A 26 -0.56 -6.80 -24.54
N THR A 27 -1.34 -6.02 -23.79
CA THR A 27 -1.58 -6.26 -22.38
C THR A 27 -2.37 -7.56 -22.28
N SER A 28 -1.68 -8.66 -21.93
CA SER A 28 -2.38 -9.89 -21.56
C SER A 28 -3.36 -9.55 -20.43
N PRO A 29 -4.66 -9.88 -20.54
CA PRO A 29 -5.58 -9.73 -19.44
C PRO A 29 -5.12 -10.69 -18.34
N ARG A 30 -4.59 -10.16 -17.23
CA ARG A 30 -4.51 -10.95 -16.00
C ARG A 30 -5.95 -11.30 -15.65
N THR A 31 -6.36 -12.56 -15.82
CA THR A 31 -7.58 -13.06 -15.19
C THR A 31 -7.50 -12.71 -13.70
N ASP A 32 -8.52 -12.03 -13.16
CA ASP A 32 -8.66 -11.51 -11.79
C ASP A 32 -8.70 -12.60 -10.69
N VAL A 33 -8.03 -13.73 -10.91
CA VAL A 33 -7.87 -14.81 -9.95
C VAL A 33 -6.57 -14.54 -9.21
N ILE A 34 -6.68 -13.85 -8.07
CA ILE A 34 -5.58 -13.74 -7.11
C ILE A 34 -5.31 -15.15 -6.58
N ALA A 35 -4.11 -15.65 -6.85
CA ALA A 35 -3.72 -16.99 -6.46
C ALA A 35 -3.57 -17.07 -4.92
N PRO A 36 -3.78 -18.25 -4.29
CA PRO A 36 -3.66 -18.39 -2.84
C PRO A 36 -2.31 -17.90 -2.27
N TRP A 37 -1.22 -18.13 -2.99
CA TRP A 37 0.11 -17.68 -2.57
C TRP A 37 0.24 -16.15 -2.53
N GLU A 38 -0.50 -15.42 -3.37
CA GLU A 38 -0.51 -13.95 -3.36
C GLU A 38 -1.16 -13.41 -2.08
N ILE A 39 -2.17 -14.11 -1.53
CA ILE A 39 -2.80 -13.77 -0.25
C ILE A 39 -1.80 -13.92 0.90
N THR A 40 -1.09 -15.05 0.96
CA THR A 40 -0.07 -15.29 1.99
C THR A 40 1.07 -14.27 1.90
N THR A 41 1.57 -13.99 0.71
CA THR A 41 2.62 -12.98 0.50
C THR A 41 2.13 -11.59 0.90
N TYR A 42 0.92 -11.22 0.49
CA TYR A 42 0.32 -9.93 0.87
C TYR A 42 0.16 -9.80 2.38
N ALA A 43 -0.36 -10.84 3.05
CA ALA A 43 -0.51 -10.86 4.50
C ALA A 43 0.84 -10.65 5.21
N ARG A 44 1.92 -11.34 4.78
CA ARG A 44 3.27 -11.11 5.33
C ARG A 44 3.75 -9.68 5.13
N VAL A 45 3.57 -9.13 3.94
CA VAL A 45 3.94 -7.75 3.62
C VAL A 45 3.20 -6.77 4.54
N VAL A 46 1.88 -6.90 4.70
CA VAL A 46 1.10 -6.00 5.57
C VAL A 46 1.55 -6.12 7.03
N LEU A 47 1.81 -7.33 7.52
CA LEU A 47 2.30 -7.55 8.88
C LEU A 47 3.65 -6.86 9.14
N GLU A 48 4.55 -6.84 8.15
CA GLU A 48 5.86 -6.19 8.27
C GLU A 48 5.82 -4.68 8.04
N ILE A 49 4.88 -4.19 7.21
CA ILE A 49 4.70 -2.75 6.97
C ILE A 49 4.00 -2.03 8.12
N GLU A 50 3.09 -2.67 8.86
CA GLU A 50 2.36 -2.01 9.95
C GLU A 50 3.26 -1.38 11.02
N PRO A 51 4.31 -2.03 11.58
CA PRO A 51 5.21 -1.37 12.53
C PRO A 51 5.97 -0.19 11.90
N ILE A 52 6.33 -0.27 10.62
CA ILE A 52 6.95 0.83 9.86
C ILE A 52 5.98 2.00 9.77
N ARG A 53 4.71 1.75 9.41
CA ARG A 53 3.68 2.79 9.36
C ARG A 53 3.49 3.46 10.71
N GLN A 54 3.42 2.69 11.79
CA GLN A 54 3.26 3.22 13.15
C GLN A 54 4.46 4.10 13.57
N LYS A 55 5.68 3.72 13.20
CA LYS A 55 6.89 4.54 13.41
C LYS A 55 6.75 5.91 12.74
N TYR A 56 6.42 5.94 11.46
CA TYR A 56 6.34 7.21 10.72
C TYR A 56 5.09 8.03 11.06
N TYR A 57 3.98 7.38 11.41
CA TYR A 57 2.78 8.06 11.91
C TYR A 57 3.06 8.83 13.20
N ARG A 58 3.82 8.24 14.13
CA ARG A 58 4.26 8.94 15.36
C ARG A 58 5.16 10.14 15.07
N GLN A 59 6.05 10.04 14.08
CA GLN A 59 6.86 11.18 13.66
C GLN A 59 5.99 12.31 13.08
N ALA A 60 4.98 11.97 12.27
CA ALA A 60 4.03 12.94 11.77
C ALA A 60 3.20 13.57 12.89
N GLN A 61 2.78 12.79 13.91
CA GLN A 61 2.13 13.35 15.09
C GLN A 61 3.03 14.37 15.81
N ALA A 62 4.32 14.07 15.98
CA ALA A 62 5.25 15.00 16.61
C ALA A 62 5.40 16.30 15.79
N ALA A 63 5.48 16.20 14.46
CA ALA A 63 5.59 17.35 13.58
C ALA A 63 4.32 18.23 13.52
N PHE A 64 3.15 17.66 13.79
CA PHE A 64 1.85 18.35 13.67
C PHE A 64 1.08 18.43 15.00
N GLN A 65 1.78 18.48 16.14
CA GLN A 65 1.17 18.65 17.47
C GLN A 65 0.03 17.64 17.75
N GLY A 66 0.23 16.40 17.33
CA GLY A 66 -0.72 15.30 17.46
C GLY A 66 -1.76 15.19 16.34
N GLN A 67 -1.93 16.22 15.50
CA GLN A 67 -2.95 16.29 14.46
C GLN A 67 -2.38 15.96 13.08
N VAL A 68 -2.28 14.67 12.74
CA VAL A 68 -1.80 14.26 11.41
C VAL A 68 -2.81 14.68 10.34
N PRO A 69 -2.39 15.49 9.34
CA PRO A 69 -3.24 15.88 8.22
C PRO A 69 -3.85 14.69 7.47
N ARG A 70 -5.11 14.85 7.04
CA ARG A 70 -5.86 13.81 6.31
C ARG A 70 -5.23 13.43 4.97
N ASN A 71 -4.57 14.39 4.32
CA ASN A 71 -3.86 14.24 3.05
C ASN A 71 -2.41 13.76 3.21
N SER A 72 -2.06 13.19 4.37
CA SER A 72 -0.76 12.55 4.57
C SER A 72 -0.63 11.23 3.81
N CYS A 73 0.59 10.74 3.65
CA CYS A 73 0.93 9.41 3.09
C CYS A 73 0.41 8.21 3.88
N PHE A 74 -0.26 8.43 5.02
CA PHE A 74 -0.94 7.38 5.77
C PHE A 74 -2.44 7.29 5.43
N GLY A 75 -2.96 8.26 4.66
CA GLY A 75 -4.33 8.31 4.18
C GLY A 75 -4.51 7.61 2.83
N MET A 76 -5.77 7.48 2.41
CA MET A 76 -6.14 6.77 1.17
C MET A 76 -5.78 7.52 -0.12
N ASN A 77 -5.56 8.83 -0.03
CA ASN A 77 -5.24 9.67 -1.18
C ASN A 77 -4.26 10.80 -0.76
N PRO A 78 -2.93 10.54 -0.75
CA PRO A 78 -1.92 11.52 -0.40
C PRO A 78 -1.65 12.45 -1.58
N GLN A 79 -2.67 13.21 -1.95
CA GLN A 79 -2.51 14.34 -2.86
C GLN A 79 -2.19 15.58 -2.04
N ASN A 80 -1.29 16.41 -2.57
CA ASN A 80 -0.89 17.67 -1.94
C ASN A 80 -0.36 17.46 -0.52
N ILE A 81 0.63 16.56 -0.34
CA ILE A 81 1.24 16.29 0.97
C ILE A 81 1.66 17.63 1.60
N PRO A 82 1.20 17.96 2.82
CA PRO A 82 1.51 19.22 3.48
C PRO A 82 3.00 19.42 3.67
N SER A 83 3.43 20.68 3.64
CA SER A 83 4.81 21.01 3.95
C SER A 83 5.18 20.61 5.37
N GLY A 84 6.33 19.96 5.54
CA GLY A 84 6.77 19.34 6.78
C GLY A 84 6.50 17.83 6.87
N LEU A 85 5.72 17.24 5.95
CA LEU A 85 5.51 15.79 5.88
C LEU A 85 6.28 15.10 4.76
N GLU A 86 6.84 15.83 3.80
CA GLU A 86 7.44 15.26 2.59
C GLU A 86 8.55 14.26 2.94
N THR A 87 9.46 14.65 3.83
CA THR A 87 10.57 13.78 4.27
C THR A 87 10.07 12.55 5.03
N ILE A 88 9.07 12.71 5.91
CA ILE A 88 8.46 11.60 6.66
C ILE A 88 7.82 10.61 5.68
N CYS A 89 7.07 11.12 4.70
CA CYS A 89 6.40 10.32 3.70
C CYS A 89 7.36 9.63 2.73
N ALA A 90 8.41 10.33 2.29
CA ALA A 90 9.45 9.75 1.43
C ALA A 90 10.19 8.60 2.14
N ASN A 91 10.52 8.76 3.42
CA ASN A 91 11.19 7.73 4.20
C ASN A 91 10.25 6.54 4.50
N TYR A 92 8.98 6.79 4.82
CA TYR A 92 7.95 5.74 4.95
C TYR A 92 7.83 4.91 3.67
N GLY A 93 7.63 5.57 2.53
CA GLY A 93 7.52 4.92 1.22
C GLY A 93 8.77 4.10 0.90
N ARG A 94 9.97 4.62 1.20
CA ARG A 94 11.23 3.90 0.97
C ARG A 94 11.32 2.60 1.78
N GLU A 95 11.02 2.64 3.08
CA GLU A 95 11.04 1.44 3.93
C GLU A 95 9.95 0.45 3.54
N ALA A 96 8.73 0.91 3.24
CA ALA A 96 7.67 0.05 2.74
C ALA A 96 8.05 -0.65 1.41
N MET A 97 8.66 0.09 0.48
CA MET A 97 9.17 -0.48 -0.78
C MET A 97 10.29 -1.50 -0.57
N GLN A 98 11.07 -1.41 0.52
CA GLN A 98 12.06 -2.45 0.85
C GLN A 98 11.38 -3.76 1.26
N VAL A 99 10.29 -3.69 2.02
CA VAL A 99 9.48 -4.87 2.38
C VAL A 99 8.87 -5.50 1.13
N LEU A 100 8.29 -4.70 0.23
CA LEU A 100 7.76 -5.21 -1.05
C LEU A 100 8.83 -5.97 -1.85
N ARG A 101 10.04 -5.41 -1.97
CA ARG A 101 11.18 -6.08 -2.63
C ARG A 101 11.59 -7.38 -1.95
N LYS A 102 11.65 -7.41 -0.61
CA LYS A 102 11.97 -8.61 0.18
C LYS A 102 11.04 -9.79 -0.15
N TYR A 103 9.77 -9.51 -0.44
CA TYR A 103 8.76 -10.51 -0.76
C TYR A 103 8.50 -10.70 -2.26
N ASN A 104 9.31 -10.07 -3.13
CA ASN A 104 9.13 -10.08 -4.58
C ASN A 104 7.71 -9.67 -5.02
N MET A 105 7.11 -8.72 -4.30
CA MET A 105 5.79 -8.17 -4.57
C MET A 105 5.94 -6.79 -5.21
N SER A 106 5.33 -6.57 -6.37
CA SER A 106 5.29 -5.24 -6.97
C SER A 106 4.31 -4.33 -6.24
N LEU A 107 4.53 -3.01 -6.33
CA LEU A 107 3.57 -2.03 -5.81
C LEU A 107 2.20 -2.16 -6.47
N GLU A 108 2.17 -2.48 -7.77
CA GLU A 108 0.93 -2.71 -8.51
C GLU A 108 0.16 -3.93 -7.96
N GLN A 109 0.84 -5.04 -7.70
CA GLN A 109 0.23 -6.23 -7.07
C GLN A 109 -0.30 -5.91 -5.69
N PHE A 110 0.50 -5.25 -4.85
CA PHE A 110 0.09 -4.84 -3.51
C PHE A 110 -1.17 -3.97 -3.56
N ASN A 111 -1.20 -2.98 -4.47
CA ASN A 111 -2.34 -2.08 -4.62
C ASN A 111 -3.58 -2.77 -5.19
N ALA A 112 -3.42 -3.70 -6.15
CA ALA A 112 -4.53 -4.47 -6.68
C ALA A 112 -5.19 -5.35 -5.62
N ILE A 113 -4.40 -6.05 -4.80
CA ILE A 113 -4.90 -6.86 -3.67
C ILE A 113 -5.57 -5.96 -2.63
N THR A 114 -4.96 -4.82 -2.30
CA THR A 114 -5.53 -3.84 -1.36
C THR A 114 -6.88 -3.30 -1.85
N LEU A 115 -6.98 -2.92 -3.12
CA LEU A 115 -8.21 -2.41 -3.72
C LEU A 115 -9.32 -3.46 -3.70
N ARG A 116 -9.02 -4.71 -4.09
CA ARG A 116 -9.99 -5.80 -4.03
C ARG A 116 -10.47 -6.04 -2.61
N ALA A 117 -9.57 -6.04 -1.62
CA ALA A 117 -9.92 -6.27 -0.23
C ALA A 117 -10.82 -5.16 0.37
N GLN A 118 -10.77 -3.95 -0.18
CA GLN A 118 -11.70 -2.87 0.18
C GLN A 118 -13.10 -3.08 -0.42
N GLN A 119 -13.19 -3.75 -1.57
CA GLN A 119 -14.44 -3.91 -2.33
C GLN A 119 -15.14 -5.26 -2.07
N ASP A 120 -14.38 -6.28 -1.67
CA ASP A 120 -14.84 -7.65 -1.46
C ASP A 120 -14.62 -8.07 0.00
N GLY A 121 -15.71 -8.08 0.78
CA GLY A 121 -15.69 -8.43 2.20
C GLY A 121 -15.23 -9.87 2.48
N ALA A 122 -15.57 -10.83 1.60
CA ALA A 122 -15.16 -12.22 1.74
C ALA A 122 -13.65 -12.37 1.47
N PHE A 123 -13.13 -11.67 0.47
CA PHE A 123 -11.69 -11.61 0.21
C PHE A 123 -10.92 -10.96 1.37
N SER A 124 -11.46 -9.88 1.92
CA SER A 124 -10.95 -9.23 3.13
C SER A 124 -10.85 -10.20 4.31
N GLN A 125 -11.89 -11.00 4.57
CA GLN A 125 -11.89 -12.00 5.64
C GLN A 125 -10.82 -13.07 5.45
N ARG A 126 -10.59 -13.50 4.21
CA ARG A 126 -9.52 -14.47 3.89
C ARG A 126 -8.13 -13.92 4.21
N ILE A 127 -7.86 -12.66 3.87
CA ILE A 127 -6.59 -12.01 4.24
C ILE A 127 -6.46 -11.93 5.77
N GLN A 128 -7.51 -11.52 6.48
CA GLN A 128 -7.48 -11.42 7.94
C GLN A 128 -7.22 -12.78 8.60
N ALA A 129 -7.89 -13.84 8.14
CA ALA A 129 -7.65 -15.19 8.62
C ALA A 129 -6.20 -15.64 8.38
N GLU A 130 -5.63 -15.34 7.21
CA GLU A 130 -4.25 -15.67 6.89
C GLU A 130 -3.25 -14.87 7.76
N MET A 131 -3.52 -13.59 8.02
CA MET A 131 -2.69 -12.78 8.93
C MET A 131 -2.69 -13.36 10.35
N LEU A 132 -3.86 -13.78 10.86
CA LEU A 132 -3.95 -14.44 12.17
C LEU A 132 -3.19 -15.76 12.19
N ARG A 133 -3.30 -16.57 11.13
CA ARG A 133 -2.57 -17.83 11.00
C ARG A 133 -1.05 -17.60 11.00
N LEU A 134 -0.57 -16.57 10.32
CA LEU A 134 0.86 -16.22 10.26
C LEU A 134 1.43 -15.67 11.58
N GLN A 135 0.57 -15.20 12.49
CA GLN A 135 0.96 -14.71 13.81
C GLN A 135 0.93 -15.79 14.89
N GLN A 136 0.42 -16.98 14.59
CA GLN A 136 0.51 -18.12 15.49
C GLN A 136 1.93 -18.71 15.44
N PRO A 137 2.51 -19.08 16.60
CA PRO A 137 3.85 -19.64 16.70
C PRO A 137 3.99 -21.02 16.04
#